data_AF-A0A3E1P2J6-F1
#
_entry.id   AF-A0A3E1P2J6-F1
#
_cell.length_a   1.000
_cell.length_b   1.000
_cell.length_c   1.000
_cell.angle_alpha   90.00
_cell.angle_beta   90.00
_cell.angle_gamma   90.00
#
_symmetry.space_group_name_H-M   'P 1'
#
loop_
_entity.id
_entity.type
_entity.pdbx_description
1 polymer ?
#
loop_
_entity_poly.entity_id
_entity_poly.type
_entity_poly.pdbx_seq_one_letter_code
_entity_poly.pdbx_strand_id
1 'polypeptide(L)'
;MAKITLEQLDKLGLQAARSPLDKAVQEGRTQFAISFHAKQGKDDMIVYLTFHLLPDLKTIDLTHYEVLIKLPIVLAHGEIGGIDTAALEQKISEIDWSAPVQDTDSACAARLALAVQLYELEQAGQEGYSLSKKLQVKYFTGTPFAVSIAGDFRLKSLSKNYYPSQSFQNHFPSLKEAHSFMRHELKIKGWHLAELPAKKAGRSKKQKS
;
A
#
# COMPACT_ATOMS: atom_id res chain seq x y z
N MET A 1 3.01 -19.30 -23.47
CA MET A 1 2.65 -18.65 -22.20
C MET A 1 2.86 -19.65 -21.09
N ALA A 2 3.73 -19.37 -20.12
CA ALA A 2 3.92 -20.32 -19.06
C ALA A 2 3.02 -19.99 -17.88
N LYS A 3 2.37 -21.05 -17.46
CA LYS A 3 1.34 -21.06 -16.46
C LYS A 3 2.01 -21.19 -15.09
N ILE A 4 1.66 -20.32 -14.16
CA ILE A 4 2.20 -20.35 -12.80
C ILE A 4 1.36 -21.31 -11.99
N THR A 5 1.95 -22.38 -11.48
CA THR A 5 1.25 -23.32 -10.60
C THR A 5 1.14 -22.77 -9.18
N LEU A 6 0.14 -23.23 -8.42
CA LEU A 6 -0.04 -22.81 -7.03
C LEU A 6 1.18 -23.16 -6.14
N GLU A 7 1.84 -24.29 -6.39
CA GLU A 7 3.06 -24.69 -5.69
C GLU A 7 4.25 -23.74 -5.94
N GLN A 8 4.25 -23.01 -7.06
CA GLN A 8 5.30 -22.04 -7.37
C GLN A 8 5.09 -20.71 -6.64
N LEU A 9 3.87 -20.37 -6.21
CA LEU A 9 3.60 -19.16 -5.42
C LEU A 9 4.39 -19.16 -4.10
N ASP A 10 4.40 -20.29 -3.39
CA ASP A 10 5.06 -20.38 -2.09
C ASP A 10 6.58 -20.29 -2.19
N LYS A 11 7.16 -20.94 -3.22
CA LYS A 11 8.61 -20.92 -3.48
C LYS A 11 9.13 -19.52 -3.79
N LEU A 12 8.25 -18.61 -4.17
CA LEU A 12 8.58 -17.23 -4.52
C LEU A 12 8.21 -16.23 -3.42
N GLY A 13 7.84 -16.71 -2.24
CA GLY A 13 7.54 -15.86 -1.09
C GLY A 13 6.24 -15.08 -1.25
N LEU A 14 5.33 -15.54 -2.11
CA LEU A 14 4.03 -14.93 -2.35
C LEU A 14 2.92 -15.68 -1.62
N GLN A 15 3.18 -16.15 -0.38
CA GLN A 15 2.19 -16.90 0.40
C GLN A 15 0.92 -16.08 0.68
N ALA A 16 1.05 -14.75 0.74
CA ALA A 16 -0.06 -13.81 0.85
C ALA A 16 -1.07 -13.90 -0.30
N ALA A 17 -0.70 -14.54 -1.43
CA ALA A 17 -1.58 -14.74 -2.57
C ALA A 17 -2.64 -15.82 -2.38
N ARG A 18 -2.46 -16.75 -1.42
CA ARG A 18 -3.36 -17.90 -1.23
C ARG A 18 -4.79 -17.47 -0.89
N SER A 19 -4.97 -16.60 0.10
CA SER A 19 -6.32 -16.17 0.51
C SER A 19 -7.08 -15.40 -0.58
N PRO A 20 -6.49 -14.39 -1.26
CA PRO A 20 -7.14 -13.72 -2.40
C PRO A 20 -7.46 -14.65 -3.57
N LEU A 21 -6.59 -15.63 -3.83
CA LEU A 21 -6.80 -16.66 -4.84
C LEU A 21 -8.00 -17.55 -4.49
N ASP A 22 -8.03 -18.14 -3.28
CA ASP A 22 -9.11 -19.03 -2.84
C ASP A 22 -10.46 -18.32 -2.92
N LYS A 23 -10.50 -17.05 -2.49
CA LYS A 23 -11.68 -16.20 -2.60
C LYS A 23 -12.11 -15.97 -4.05
N ALA A 24 -11.17 -15.67 -4.94
CA ALA A 24 -11.48 -15.46 -6.35
C ALA A 24 -12.02 -16.73 -7.03
N VAL A 25 -11.50 -17.90 -6.67
CA VAL A 25 -12.01 -19.20 -7.15
C VAL A 25 -13.43 -19.45 -6.63
N GLN A 26 -13.67 -19.24 -5.33
CA GLN A 26 -15.00 -19.42 -4.72
C GLN A 26 -16.06 -18.49 -5.32
N GLU A 27 -15.68 -17.24 -5.62
CA GLU A 27 -16.58 -16.23 -6.18
C GLU A 27 -16.67 -16.27 -7.71
N GLY A 28 -15.99 -17.21 -8.38
CA GLY A 28 -16.00 -17.33 -9.84
C GLY A 28 -15.36 -16.15 -10.58
N ARG A 29 -14.44 -15.43 -9.94
CA ARG A 29 -13.72 -14.30 -10.56
C ARG A 29 -12.66 -14.83 -11.52
N THR A 30 -12.41 -14.07 -12.59
CA THR A 30 -11.36 -14.39 -13.58
C THR A 30 -10.00 -13.78 -13.25
N GLN A 31 -9.92 -12.98 -12.18
CA GLN A 31 -8.69 -12.32 -11.76
C GLN A 31 -8.68 -12.08 -10.25
N PHE A 32 -7.48 -11.98 -9.71
CA PHE A 32 -7.24 -11.55 -8.33
C PHE A 32 -5.97 -10.71 -8.26
N ALA A 33 -5.85 -9.91 -7.21
CA ALA A 33 -4.68 -9.09 -6.98
C ALA A 33 -4.16 -9.32 -5.57
N ILE A 34 -2.87 -9.12 -5.40
CA ILE A 34 -2.19 -9.17 -4.11
C ILE A 34 -1.34 -7.91 -3.99
N SER A 35 -1.19 -7.43 -2.76
CA SER A 35 -0.22 -6.39 -2.45
C SER A 35 0.56 -6.75 -1.21
N PHE A 36 1.82 -6.33 -1.16
CA PHE A 36 2.68 -6.54 0.00
C PHE A 36 3.75 -5.45 0.08
N HIS A 37 4.28 -5.26 1.30
CA HIS A 37 5.38 -4.35 1.55
C HIS A 37 6.72 -5.06 1.33
N ALA A 38 7.66 -4.38 0.67
CA ALA A 38 9.00 -4.88 0.42
C ALA A 38 10.02 -3.78 0.71
N LYS A 39 11.11 -4.13 1.39
CA LYS A 39 12.25 -3.23 1.62
C LYS A 39 13.40 -3.58 0.70
N GLN A 40 13.97 -2.58 0.03
CA GLN A 40 15.17 -2.74 -0.79
C GLN A 40 16.18 -1.64 -0.47
N GLY A 41 17.24 -2.00 0.23
CA GLY A 41 18.19 -1.00 0.73
C GLY A 41 17.51 -0.05 1.73
N LYS A 42 17.42 1.23 1.37
CA LYS A 42 16.78 2.27 2.20
C LYS A 42 15.32 2.52 1.81
N ASP A 43 14.87 1.92 0.72
CA ASP A 43 13.60 2.22 0.10
C ASP A 43 12.53 1.26 0.62
N ASP A 44 11.42 1.85 1.09
CA ASP A 44 10.22 1.14 1.50
C ASP A 44 9.23 1.17 0.34
N MET A 45 8.73 0.00 -0.06
CA MET A 45 7.99 -0.14 -1.31
C MET A 45 6.73 -0.96 -1.10
N ILE A 46 5.73 -0.68 -1.93
CA ILE A 46 4.49 -1.46 -2.00
C ILE A 46 4.42 -2.06 -3.39
N VAL A 47 4.39 -3.39 -3.45
CA VAL A 47 4.30 -4.13 -4.70
C VAL A 47 2.86 -4.59 -4.89
N TYR A 48 2.29 -4.31 -6.04
CA TYR A 48 0.97 -4.75 -6.48
C TYR A 48 1.13 -5.73 -7.63
N LEU A 49 0.60 -6.95 -7.48
CA LEU A 49 0.58 -7.96 -8.54
C LEU A 49 -0.87 -8.31 -8.88
N THR A 50 -1.21 -8.35 -10.15
CA THR A 50 -2.52 -8.79 -10.64
C THR A 50 -2.35 -10.05 -11.48
N PHE A 51 -3.14 -11.06 -11.13
CA PHE A 51 -3.13 -12.35 -11.78
C PHE A 51 -4.46 -12.62 -12.47
N HIS A 52 -4.39 -13.28 -13.62
CA HIS A 52 -5.53 -13.88 -14.30
C HIS A 52 -5.61 -15.36 -13.95
N LEU A 53 -6.83 -15.83 -13.67
CA LEU A 53 -7.13 -17.24 -13.38
C LEU A 53 -7.35 -17.98 -14.70
N LEU A 54 -6.57 -19.04 -14.93
CA LEU A 54 -6.76 -19.87 -16.11
C LEU A 54 -7.83 -20.93 -15.87
N PRO A 55 -8.46 -21.49 -16.93
CA PRO A 55 -9.58 -22.43 -16.80
C PRO A 55 -9.28 -23.70 -16.00
N ASP A 56 -8.01 -24.09 -15.88
CA ASP A 56 -7.62 -25.27 -15.12
C ASP A 56 -7.57 -25.04 -13.60
N LEU A 57 -7.74 -23.79 -13.13
CA LEU A 57 -7.75 -23.33 -11.73
C LEU A 57 -6.50 -23.68 -10.89
N LYS A 58 -5.60 -24.48 -11.46
CA LYS A 58 -4.31 -24.86 -10.90
C LYS A 58 -3.22 -23.94 -11.37
N THR A 59 -3.53 -23.11 -12.37
CA THR A 59 -2.59 -22.16 -12.93
C THR A 59 -3.12 -20.75 -13.06
N ILE A 60 -2.20 -19.82 -12.90
CA ILE A 60 -2.45 -18.38 -12.98
C ILE A 60 -1.45 -17.73 -13.91
N ASP A 61 -1.80 -16.56 -14.44
CA ASP A 61 -0.95 -15.74 -15.28
C ASP A 61 -0.76 -14.36 -14.65
N LEU A 62 0.48 -13.89 -14.52
CA LEU A 62 0.76 -12.55 -14.01
C LEU A 62 0.60 -11.56 -15.17
N THR A 63 -0.46 -10.77 -15.15
CA THR A 63 -0.82 -9.87 -16.26
C THR A 63 -0.38 -8.44 -16.03
N HIS A 64 -0.23 -8.05 -14.77
CA HIS A 64 0.18 -6.71 -14.42
C HIS A 64 0.95 -6.70 -13.10
N TYR A 65 1.97 -5.85 -13.04
CA TYR A 65 2.58 -5.50 -11.79
C TYR A 65 2.90 -4.00 -11.72
N GLU A 66 2.82 -3.47 -10.51
CA GLU A 66 3.10 -2.07 -10.20
C GLU A 66 3.86 -1.98 -8.88
N VAL A 67 4.83 -1.08 -8.82
CA VAL A 67 5.58 -0.79 -7.59
C VAL A 67 5.35 0.67 -7.22
N LEU A 68 4.98 0.92 -5.97
CA LEU A 68 4.92 2.24 -5.36
C LEU A 68 6.12 2.43 -4.43
N ILE A 69 6.83 3.56 -4.56
CA ILE A 69 7.86 3.94 -3.60
C ILE A 69 7.21 4.73 -2.46
N LYS A 70 7.30 4.20 -1.24
CA LYS A 70 6.76 4.86 -0.06
C LYS A 70 7.69 5.99 0.37
N LEU A 71 7.36 7.20 -0.07
CA LEU A 71 8.01 8.41 0.40
C LEU A 71 7.49 8.80 1.80
N PRO A 72 8.31 9.45 2.64
CA PRO A 72 7.84 9.98 3.91
C PRO A 72 6.70 10.99 3.71
N ILE A 73 5.50 10.64 4.16
CA ILE A 73 4.37 11.58 4.23
C ILE A 73 4.50 12.37 5.53
N VAL A 74 4.81 13.66 5.39
CA VAL A 74 4.84 14.62 6.50
C VAL A 74 3.44 15.18 6.70
N LEU A 75 2.92 15.08 7.92
CA LEU A 75 1.61 15.60 8.30
C LEU A 75 1.79 16.91 9.04
N ALA A 76 0.88 17.85 8.79
CA ALA A 76 0.74 19.04 9.62
C ALA A 76 -0.19 18.67 10.78
N HIS A 77 0.28 18.89 12.01
CA HIS A 77 -0.50 18.62 13.21
C HIS A 77 -1.12 19.89 13.77
N GLY A 78 -2.28 19.69 14.37
CA GLY A 78 -3.11 20.71 14.99
C GLY A 78 -4.40 20.09 15.51
N GLU A 79 -5.29 20.95 15.99
CA GLU A 79 -6.64 20.58 16.37
C GLU A 79 -7.60 20.89 15.22
N ILE A 80 -8.28 19.87 14.69
CA ILE A 80 -9.24 20.03 13.58
C ILE A 80 -10.57 19.42 14.03
N GLY A 81 -11.61 20.26 14.13
CA GLY A 81 -12.92 19.81 14.59
C GLY A 81 -12.90 19.19 16.01
N GLY A 82 -12.02 19.67 16.89
CA GLY A 82 -11.84 19.12 18.24
C GLY A 82 -10.97 17.86 18.33
N ILE A 83 -10.43 17.39 17.20
CA ILE A 83 -9.56 16.20 17.15
C ILE A 83 -8.10 16.64 17.18
N ASP A 84 -7.35 16.19 18.20
CA ASP A 84 -5.90 16.26 18.22
C ASP A 84 -5.32 15.28 17.19
N THR A 85 -4.84 15.84 16.09
CA THR A 85 -4.36 15.06 14.95
C THR A 85 -2.98 14.43 15.18
N ALA A 86 -2.19 14.92 16.13
CA ALA A 86 -0.94 14.26 16.53
C ALA A 86 -1.24 13.02 17.37
N ALA A 87 -2.15 13.14 18.34
CA ALA A 87 -2.61 12.02 19.14
C ALA A 87 -3.31 10.94 18.27
N LEU A 88 -4.09 11.36 17.27
CA LEU A 88 -4.71 10.44 16.32
C LEU A 88 -3.66 9.69 15.48
N GLU A 89 -2.67 10.40 14.93
CA GLU A 89 -1.59 9.73 14.17
C GLU A 89 -0.85 8.71 15.04
N GLN A 90 -0.51 9.08 16.28
CA GLN A 90 0.18 8.18 17.19
C GLN A 90 -0.60 6.88 17.39
N LYS A 91 -1.90 6.96 17.70
CA LYS A 91 -2.77 5.78 17.87
C LYS A 91 -2.82 4.92 16.61
N ILE A 92 -2.87 5.53 15.43
CA ILE A 92 -2.86 4.80 14.15
C ILE A 92 -1.53 4.08 13.95
N SER A 93 -0.41 4.71 14.33
CA SER A 93 0.94 4.15 14.15
C SER A 93 1.21 2.93 15.03
N GLU A 94 0.52 2.81 16.17
CA GLU A 94 0.67 1.72 17.14
C GLU A 94 -0.04 0.43 16.70
N ILE A 95 -0.93 0.50 15.70
CA ILE A 95 -1.62 -0.67 15.17
C ILE A 95 -0.73 -1.42 14.19
N ASP A 96 -0.58 -2.72 14.42
CA ASP A 96 -0.08 -3.63 13.39
C ASP A 96 -1.16 -3.84 12.31
N TRP A 97 -1.05 -3.07 11.24
CA TRP A 97 -1.93 -3.17 10.08
C TRP A 97 -1.61 -4.39 9.19
N SER A 98 -0.48 -5.07 9.40
CA SER A 98 -0.09 -6.26 8.66
C SER A 98 -0.78 -7.54 9.17
N ALA A 99 -1.25 -7.53 10.42
CA ALA A 99 -1.98 -8.64 11.00
C ALA A 99 -3.39 -8.78 10.38
N PRO A 100 -3.80 -9.99 9.97
CA PRO A 100 -5.14 -10.24 9.45
C PRO A 100 -6.21 -9.85 10.47
N VAL A 101 -7.34 -9.29 9.99
CA VAL A 101 -8.47 -8.95 10.87
C VAL A 101 -9.19 -10.25 11.23
N GLN A 102 -9.12 -10.66 12.49
CA GLN A 102 -10.00 -11.71 13.03
C GLN A 102 -11.15 -11.03 13.80
N ASP A 103 -12.38 -11.48 13.56
CA ASP A 103 -13.61 -10.82 14.05
C ASP A 103 -13.77 -10.82 15.59
N THR A 104 -12.91 -11.52 16.32
CA THR A 104 -13.03 -11.72 17.79
C THR A 104 -12.00 -10.95 18.62
N ASP A 105 -11.09 -10.21 17.99
CA ASP A 105 -9.98 -9.55 18.71
C ASP A 105 -10.32 -8.13 19.19
N SER A 106 -9.75 -7.76 20.34
CA SER A 106 -9.67 -6.38 20.84
C SER A 106 -9.09 -5.40 19.81
N ALA A 107 -8.27 -5.92 18.88
CA ALA A 107 -7.74 -5.19 17.74
C ALA A 107 -8.84 -4.70 16.77
N CYS A 108 -9.94 -5.45 16.62
CA CYS A 108 -11.07 -5.03 15.79
C CYS A 108 -11.78 -3.79 16.38
N ALA A 109 -12.00 -3.78 17.70
CA ALA A 109 -12.58 -2.63 18.40
C ALA A 109 -11.69 -1.37 18.29
N ALA A 110 -10.37 -1.52 18.46
CA ALA A 110 -9.42 -0.42 18.29
C ALA A 110 -9.42 0.14 16.84
N ARG A 111 -9.43 -0.75 15.84
CA ARG A 111 -9.53 -0.38 14.42
C ARG A 111 -10.85 0.33 14.10
N LEU A 112 -11.97 -0.12 14.66
CA LEU A 112 -13.28 0.54 14.51
C LEU A 112 -13.30 1.93 15.16
N ALA A 113 -12.78 2.08 16.37
CA ALA A 113 -12.70 3.37 17.05
C ALA A 113 -11.85 4.41 16.28
N LEU A 114 -10.80 3.95 15.59
CA LEU A 114 -10.02 4.80 14.69
C LEU A 114 -10.76 5.12 13.40
N ALA A 115 -11.51 4.17 12.84
CA ALA A 115 -12.32 4.43 11.66
C ALA A 115 -13.38 5.52 11.94
N VAL A 116 -13.99 5.51 13.13
CA VAL A 116 -14.92 6.56 13.58
C VAL A 116 -14.21 7.91 13.69
N GLN A 117 -13.05 7.98 14.37
CA GLN A 117 -12.29 9.24 14.49
C GLN A 117 -11.84 9.79 13.13
N LEU A 118 -11.43 8.91 12.19
CA LEU A 118 -11.09 9.32 10.83
C LEU A 118 -12.29 9.85 10.06
N TYR A 119 -13.48 9.28 10.29
CA TYR A 119 -14.72 9.77 9.70
C TYR A 119 -15.12 11.13 10.28
N GLU A 120 -15.05 11.32 11.60
CA GLU A 120 -15.30 12.61 12.25
C GLU A 120 -14.34 13.69 11.75
N LEU A 121 -13.06 13.34 11.59
CA LEU A 121 -12.07 14.24 10.99
C LEU A 121 -12.42 14.60 9.55
N GLU A 122 -12.96 13.67 8.75
CA GLU A 122 -13.47 13.96 7.41
C GLU A 122 -14.66 14.93 7.42
N GLN A 123 -15.51 14.87 8.45
CA GLN A 123 -16.66 15.78 8.61
C GLN A 123 -16.25 17.18 9.11
N ALA A 124 -15.07 17.33 9.70
CA ALA A 124 -14.56 18.61 10.23
C ALA A 124 -14.15 19.63 9.15
N GLY A 125 -14.34 19.31 7.86
CA GLY A 125 -14.11 20.20 6.72
C GLY A 125 -13.01 19.73 5.78
N GLN A 126 -12.64 20.59 4.81
CA GLN A 126 -11.67 20.27 3.76
C GLN A 126 -10.30 19.85 4.30
N GLU A 127 -9.83 20.55 5.35
CA GLU A 127 -8.53 20.28 5.97
C GLU A 127 -8.53 18.91 6.66
N GLY A 128 -9.57 18.61 7.44
CA GLY A 128 -9.74 17.33 8.11
C GLY A 128 -9.89 16.18 7.11
N TYR A 129 -10.68 16.36 6.05
CA TYR A 129 -10.77 15.39 4.96
C TYR A 129 -9.40 15.09 4.33
N SER A 130 -8.64 16.13 3.98
CA SER A 130 -7.29 15.99 3.40
C SER A 130 -6.35 15.24 4.33
N LEU A 131 -6.34 15.58 5.62
CA LEU A 131 -5.47 14.94 6.60
C LEU A 131 -5.86 13.47 6.86
N SER A 132 -7.15 13.18 6.98
CA SER A 132 -7.65 11.81 7.11
C SER A 132 -7.22 10.94 5.93
N LYS A 133 -7.31 11.44 4.69
CA LYS A 133 -6.82 10.70 3.51
C LYS A 133 -5.31 10.50 3.54
N LYS A 134 -4.52 11.48 3.99
CA LYS A 134 -3.06 11.31 4.15
C LYS A 134 -2.72 10.26 5.19
N LEU A 135 -3.42 10.21 6.33
CA LEU A 135 -3.26 9.17 7.35
C LEU A 135 -3.56 7.79 6.78
N GLN A 136 -4.68 7.64 6.09
CA GLN A 136 -5.06 6.38 5.44
C GLN A 136 -4.00 5.94 4.40
N VAL A 137 -3.49 6.86 3.58
CA VAL A 137 -2.42 6.53 2.60
C VAL A 137 -1.09 6.19 3.29
N LYS A 138 -0.75 6.86 4.39
CA LYS A 138 0.50 6.63 5.12
C LYS A 138 0.54 5.26 5.81
N TYR A 139 -0.56 4.84 6.41
CA TYR A 139 -0.61 3.64 7.25
C TYR A 139 -1.34 2.44 6.63
N PHE A 140 -2.33 2.66 5.75
CA PHE A 140 -3.19 1.57 5.28
C PHE A 140 -2.77 1.05 3.90
N THR A 141 -2.15 1.86 3.04
CA THR A 141 -1.78 1.42 1.69
C THR A 141 -0.86 0.20 1.74
N GLY A 142 -1.19 -0.84 0.98
CA GLY A 142 -0.43 -2.10 0.91
C GLY A 142 -0.59 -3.02 2.11
N THR A 143 -1.54 -2.75 3.01
CA THR A 143 -1.84 -3.63 4.15
C THR A 143 -3.03 -4.54 3.83
N PRO A 144 -3.13 -5.73 4.46
CA PRO A 144 -4.31 -6.59 4.32
C PRO A 144 -5.61 -5.88 4.64
N PHE A 145 -5.61 -4.94 5.60
CA PHE A 145 -6.77 -4.13 5.95
C PHE A 145 -7.29 -3.27 4.79
N ALA A 146 -6.40 -2.68 3.99
CA ALA A 146 -6.80 -1.93 2.80
C ALA A 146 -7.44 -2.82 1.72
N VAL A 147 -6.91 -4.03 1.55
CA VAL A 147 -7.43 -5.05 0.63
C VAL A 147 -8.83 -5.53 1.06
N SER A 148 -9.06 -5.71 2.36
CA SER A 148 -10.29 -6.29 2.89
C SER A 148 -11.43 -5.29 3.09
N ILE A 149 -11.16 -4.08 3.57
CA ILE A 149 -12.20 -3.17 4.09
C ILE A 149 -12.17 -1.78 3.43
N ALA A 150 -11.00 -1.17 3.25
CA ALA A 150 -10.93 0.24 2.82
C ALA A 150 -11.08 0.45 1.29
N GLY A 151 -11.12 -0.65 0.52
CA GLY A 151 -11.12 -0.60 -0.93
C GLY A 151 -9.75 -0.17 -1.46
N ASP A 152 -8.83 -1.13 -1.56
CA ASP A 152 -7.44 -0.95 -2.00
C ASP A 152 -7.34 -0.12 -3.29
N PHE A 153 -8.28 -0.27 -4.24
CA PHE A 153 -8.33 0.56 -5.45
C PHE A 153 -8.53 2.07 -5.18
N ARG A 154 -9.32 2.45 -4.16
CA ARG A 154 -9.53 3.86 -3.79
C ARG A 154 -8.31 4.43 -3.08
N LEU A 155 -7.69 3.66 -2.17
CA LEU A 155 -6.45 4.09 -1.53
C LEU A 155 -5.29 4.16 -2.53
N LYS A 156 -5.26 3.24 -3.51
CA LYS A 156 -4.31 3.22 -4.61
C LYS A 156 -4.45 4.42 -5.53
N SER A 157 -5.65 4.92 -5.81
CA SER A 157 -5.81 6.14 -6.62
C SER A 157 -5.31 7.38 -5.86
N LEU A 158 -5.54 7.44 -4.54
CA LEU A 158 -5.04 8.52 -3.69
C LEU A 158 -3.51 8.46 -3.54
N SER A 159 -2.93 7.26 -3.46
CA SER A 159 -1.50 7.07 -3.26
C SER A 159 -0.66 7.57 -4.44
N LYS A 160 -1.21 7.64 -5.66
CA LYS A 160 -0.54 8.24 -6.84
C LYS A 160 -0.07 9.67 -6.60
N ASN A 161 -0.72 10.40 -5.69
CA ASN A 161 -0.35 11.77 -5.36
C ASN A 161 0.79 11.85 -4.33
N TYR A 162 1.13 10.74 -3.68
CA TYR A 162 2.10 10.68 -2.57
C TYR A 162 3.30 9.80 -2.88
N TYR A 163 3.11 8.78 -3.71
CA TYR A 163 4.10 7.77 -4.04
C TYR A 163 4.32 7.75 -5.55
N PRO A 164 5.57 7.95 -6.02
CA PRO A 164 5.93 7.62 -7.39
C PRO A 164 5.58 6.16 -7.65
N SER A 165 4.93 5.91 -8.79
CA SER A 165 4.59 4.56 -9.22
C SER A 165 5.26 4.21 -10.53
N GLN A 166 5.54 2.92 -10.69
CA GLN A 166 5.90 2.38 -11.99
C GLN A 166 5.14 1.10 -12.26
N SER A 167 4.46 1.09 -13.39
CA SER A 167 3.66 -0.01 -13.87
C SER A 167 4.33 -0.68 -15.05
N PHE A 168 4.16 -2.00 -15.12
CA PHE A 168 4.69 -2.80 -16.19
C PHE A 168 3.62 -3.79 -16.62
N GLN A 169 3.48 -3.92 -17.94
CA GLN A 169 2.61 -4.89 -18.56
C GLN A 169 3.50 -5.85 -19.30
N ASN A 170 3.53 -7.11 -18.88
CA ASN A 170 4.30 -8.16 -19.53
C ASN A 170 3.70 -9.51 -19.17
N HIS A 171 3.68 -10.43 -20.14
CA HIS A 171 3.32 -11.83 -19.91
C HIS A 171 4.59 -12.62 -19.68
N PHE A 172 4.85 -12.98 -18.42
CA PHE A 172 6.08 -13.68 -18.07
C PHE A 172 5.98 -15.17 -18.43
N PRO A 173 7.00 -15.74 -19.09
CA PRO A 173 7.08 -17.17 -19.33
C PRO A 173 7.43 -17.98 -18.08
N SER A 174 7.46 -17.40 -16.88
CA SER A 174 7.43 -18.10 -15.59
C SER A 174 7.39 -17.11 -14.43
N LEU A 175 6.91 -17.54 -13.26
CA LEU A 175 6.99 -16.70 -12.04
C LEU A 175 8.44 -16.45 -11.61
N LYS A 176 9.38 -17.36 -11.93
CA LYS A 176 10.82 -17.18 -11.64
C LYS A 176 11.41 -16.05 -12.47
N GLU A 177 11.05 -15.96 -13.75
CA GLU A 177 11.44 -14.84 -14.62
C GLU A 177 10.73 -13.56 -14.21
N ALA A 178 9.43 -13.62 -13.87
CA ALA A 178 8.71 -12.47 -13.34
C ALA A 178 9.38 -11.91 -12.07
N HIS A 179 9.72 -12.77 -11.12
CA HIS A 179 10.38 -12.39 -9.88
C HIS A 179 11.82 -11.90 -10.10
N SER A 180 12.55 -12.55 -11.01
CA SER A 180 13.89 -12.08 -11.40
C SER A 180 13.83 -10.73 -12.09
N PHE A 181 12.85 -10.52 -12.97
CA PHE A 181 12.59 -9.24 -13.64
C PHE A 181 12.19 -8.17 -12.63
N MET A 182 11.30 -8.45 -11.68
CA MET A 182 10.97 -7.51 -10.60
C MET A 182 12.22 -7.11 -9.82
N ARG A 183 13.02 -8.06 -9.33
CA ARG A 183 14.26 -7.75 -8.60
C ARG A 183 15.25 -6.97 -9.47
N HIS A 184 15.34 -7.32 -10.75
CA HIS A 184 16.24 -6.67 -11.70
C HIS A 184 15.82 -5.24 -12.00
N GLU A 185 14.54 -4.98 -12.26
CA GLU A 185 13.98 -3.64 -12.49
C GLU A 185 14.15 -2.75 -11.27
N LEU A 186 13.84 -3.27 -10.08
CA LEU A 186 14.06 -2.55 -8.82
C LEU A 186 15.54 -2.21 -8.60
N LYS A 187 16.45 -3.08 -9.06
CA LYS A 187 17.90 -2.88 -8.95
C LYS A 187 18.45 -1.91 -10.01
N ILE A 188 18.10 -2.07 -11.29
CA ILE A 188 18.60 -1.23 -12.39
C ILE A 188 18.19 0.21 -12.20
N LYS A 189 16.93 0.44 -11.83
CA LYS A 189 16.43 1.81 -11.72
C LYS A 189 17.06 2.58 -10.58
N GLY A 190 17.93 1.93 -9.80
CA GLY A 190 18.70 2.56 -8.75
C GLY A 190 17.78 3.37 -7.87
N TRP A 191 16.59 2.81 -7.58
CA TRP A 191 15.60 3.41 -6.70
C TRP A 191 16.24 3.45 -5.32
N HIS A 192 16.97 4.54 -5.14
CA HIS A 192 17.55 5.08 -3.95
C HIS A 192 16.83 6.41 -3.82
N LEU A 193 16.12 6.62 -2.71
CA LEU A 193 15.53 7.90 -2.36
C LEU A 193 16.42 9.06 -2.85
N ALA A 194 15.91 9.85 -3.79
CA ALA A 194 16.44 11.19 -3.98
C ALA A 194 16.30 11.89 -2.63
N GLU A 195 17.38 12.51 -2.15
CA GLU A 195 17.32 13.32 -0.93
C GLU A 195 16.15 14.28 -1.07
N LEU A 196 15.25 14.28 -0.07
CA LEU A 196 14.13 15.21 0.00
C LEU A 196 14.65 16.61 -0.38
N PRO A 197 13.97 17.37 -1.25
CA PRO A 197 14.42 18.71 -1.60
C PRO A 197 14.60 19.47 -0.29
N ALA A 198 15.85 19.83 0.01
CA ALA A 198 16.18 20.56 1.21
C ALA A 198 15.21 21.74 1.28
N LYS A 199 14.39 21.79 2.33
CA LYS A 199 13.58 22.98 2.62
C LYS A 199 14.53 24.15 2.48
N LYS A 200 14.33 25.01 1.48
CA LYS A 200 15.09 26.25 1.37
C LYS A 200 14.85 26.97 2.69
N ALA A 201 15.82 26.90 3.59
CA ALA A 201 15.82 27.67 4.81
C ALA A 201 15.65 29.12 4.34
N GLY A 202 14.50 29.70 4.64
CA GLY A 202 14.23 31.10 4.33
C GLY A 202 15.40 31.91 4.86
N ARG A 203 16.14 32.56 3.96
CA ARG A 203 17.09 33.60 4.33
C ARG A 203 16.28 34.78 4.84
N SER A 204 15.92 34.75 6.12
CA SER A 204 15.56 35.95 6.87
C SER A 204 16.84 36.55 7.45
N LYS A 205 17.42 37.51 6.72
CA LYS A 205 18.26 38.58 7.30
C LYS A 205 17.76 39.89 6.73
N LYS A 206 16.82 40.52 7.46
CA LYS A 206 17.05 41.68 8.34
C LYS A 206 17.54 42.90 7.54
N GLN A 207 16.57 43.76 7.23
CA GLN A 207 16.78 45.21 7.11
C GLN A 207 17.64 45.69 8.29
N LYS A 208 18.67 46.47 7.98
CA LYS A 208 19.14 47.50 8.90
C LYS A 208 18.97 48.85 8.20
N SER A 209 18.31 49.71 8.98
CA SER A 209 18.22 51.16 8.87
C SER A 209 19.55 51.83 8.51
#